data_AF-A0A8J4VD99-F1
#
_entry.id   AF-A0A8J4VD99-F1
#
_cell.length_a   1.000
_cell.length_b   1.000
_cell.length_c   1.000
_cell.angle_alpha   90.00
_cell.angle_beta   90.00
_cell.angle_gamma   90.00
#
_symmetry.space_group_name_H-M   'P 1'
#
loop_
_entity.id
_entity.type
_entity.pdbx_description
1 polymer ?
#
loop_
_entity_poly.entity_id
_entity_poly.type
_entity_poly.pdbx_seq_one_letter_code
_entity_poly.pdbx_strand_id
1 'polypeptide(L)'
;MSSVSPNSFMNLSSSLTSLRLFDCGLKGRFPDNIFHLPNLQLLYVGYNYNLTGSLPTNLKSLKELYLRGCNFIGSYPTFLPNLTQITFLALSNNNFGGQFPWSFLNFEVLTYLDLSGNNFIGQLLEITTNLT
;
A
#
# COMPACT_ATOMS: atom_id res chain seq x y z
N MET A 1 -10.37 -22.24 -5.46
CA MET A 1 -10.12 -21.42 -4.26
C MET A 1 -8.62 -21.15 -4.20
N SER A 2 -8.16 -19.92 -4.45
CA SER A 2 -6.74 -19.56 -4.45
C SER A 2 -6.35 -18.99 -3.08
N SER A 3 -5.73 -19.81 -2.23
CA SER A 3 -4.98 -19.29 -1.10
C SER A 3 -3.65 -18.75 -1.60
N VAL A 4 -3.25 -17.57 -1.12
CA VAL A 4 -1.88 -17.08 -1.30
C VAL A 4 -1.03 -17.86 -0.30
N SER A 5 -0.20 -18.77 -0.80
CA SER A 5 0.86 -19.34 0.04
C SER A 5 1.94 -18.28 0.18
N PRO A 6 2.55 -18.10 1.38
CA PRO A 6 3.74 -17.26 1.54
C PRO A 6 4.83 -17.58 0.50
N ASN A 7 4.88 -18.83 0.02
CA ASN A 7 5.86 -19.30 -0.94
C ASN A 7 5.47 -19.00 -2.40
N SER A 8 4.21 -18.65 -2.69
CA SER A 8 3.70 -18.42 -4.05
C SER A 8 4.41 -17.28 -4.78
N PHE A 9 5.08 -16.40 -4.04
CA PHE A 9 5.74 -15.21 -4.58
C PHE A 9 7.25 -15.16 -4.31
N MET A 10 7.85 -16.23 -3.76
CA MET A 10 9.29 -16.25 -3.45
C MET A 10 10.21 -16.27 -4.69
N ASN A 11 9.70 -16.72 -5.85
CA ASN A 11 10.49 -16.86 -7.07
C ASN A 11 10.17 -15.79 -8.14
N LEU A 12 9.54 -14.68 -7.75
CA LEU A 12 9.34 -13.59 -8.69
C LEU A 12 10.67 -12.92 -9.04
N SER A 13 10.85 -12.61 -10.33
CA SER A 13 12.07 -11.98 -10.84
C SER A 13 12.32 -10.63 -10.19
N SER A 14 13.58 -10.32 -9.88
CA SER A 14 14.01 -8.98 -9.46
C SER A 14 13.81 -7.93 -10.56
N SER A 15 13.58 -8.35 -11.81
CA SER A 15 13.22 -7.47 -12.93
C SER A 15 11.74 -7.07 -12.97
N LEU A 16 10.90 -7.63 -12.08
CA LEU A 16 9.47 -7.35 -12.08
C LEU A 16 9.19 -5.90 -11.71
N THR A 17 8.49 -5.18 -12.59
CA THR A 17 8.13 -3.77 -12.39
C THR A 17 6.66 -3.54 -12.07
N SER A 18 5.79 -4.46 -12.49
CA SER A 18 4.35 -4.37 -12.28
C SER A 18 3.78 -5.73 -11.90
N LEU A 19 2.98 -5.76 -10.84
CA LEU A 19 2.21 -6.92 -10.41
C LEU A 19 0.74 -6.52 -10.26
N ARG A 20 -0.13 -7.16 -11.05
CA ARG A 20 -1.58 -6.93 -11.04
C ARG A 20 -2.30 -8.25 -10.72
N LEU A 21 -2.97 -8.28 -9.57
CA LEU A 21 -3.69 -9.40 -9.00
C LEU A 21 -5.04 -8.94 -8.41
N PHE A 22 -5.62 -7.90 -9.01
CA PHE A 22 -6.93 -7.37 -8.64
C PHE A 22 -8.00 -8.45 -8.85
N ASP A 23 -8.91 -8.60 -7.89
CA ASP A 23 -10.07 -9.51 -7.98
C ASP A 23 -9.71 -10.93 -8.45
N CYS A 24 -8.66 -11.50 -7.86
CA CYS A 24 -8.17 -12.84 -8.16
C CYS A 24 -8.67 -13.89 -7.14
N GLY A 25 -9.62 -13.50 -6.28
CA GLY A 25 -10.13 -14.35 -5.20
C GLY A 25 -9.07 -14.75 -4.17
N LEU A 26 -7.99 -13.97 -4.04
CA LEU A 26 -6.87 -14.25 -3.16
C LEU A 26 -7.31 -14.23 -1.69
N LYS A 27 -6.76 -15.16 -0.91
CA LYS A 27 -7.06 -15.32 0.51
C LYS A 27 -5.79 -15.57 1.32
N GLY A 28 -5.85 -15.30 2.62
CA GLY A 28 -4.72 -15.51 3.54
C GLY A 28 -3.82 -14.28 3.65
N ARG A 29 -2.59 -14.45 4.14
CA ARG A 29 -1.65 -13.35 4.33
C ARG A 29 -0.88 -13.09 3.03
N PHE A 30 -0.91 -11.85 2.55
CA PHE A 30 -0.05 -11.39 1.46
C PHE A 30 1.42 -11.39 1.91
N PRO A 31 2.37 -11.94 1.14
CA PRO A 31 3.72 -12.10 1.63
C PRO A 31 4.56 -10.84 1.49
N ASP A 32 5.33 -10.57 2.54
CA ASP A 32 6.05 -9.30 2.70
C ASP A 32 7.25 -9.17 1.74
N ASN A 33 7.71 -10.28 1.14
CA ASN A 33 8.84 -10.29 0.21
C ASN A 33 8.54 -9.53 -1.11
N ILE A 34 7.26 -9.42 -1.51
CA ILE A 34 6.85 -8.63 -2.68
C ILE A 34 7.32 -7.19 -2.58
N PHE A 35 7.23 -6.59 -1.39
CA PHE A 35 7.62 -5.20 -1.15
C PHE A 35 9.14 -4.98 -1.21
N HIS A 36 9.93 -6.06 -1.18
CA HIS A 36 11.39 -6.00 -1.26
C HIS A 36 11.92 -6.13 -2.70
N LEU A 37 11.04 -6.32 -3.69
CA LEU A 37 11.44 -6.40 -5.09
C LEU A 37 11.95 -5.02 -5.55
N PRO A 38 13.25 -4.90 -5.92
CA PRO A 38 13.92 -3.60 -6.05
C PRO A 38 13.36 -2.72 -7.18
N ASN A 39 12.74 -3.35 -8.18
CA ASN A 39 12.21 -2.68 -9.36
C ASN A 39 10.68 -2.60 -9.38
N LEU A 40 9.98 -3.12 -8.36
CA LEU A 40 8.53 -3.14 -8.35
C LEU A 40 7.99 -1.73 -8.14
N GLN A 41 7.29 -1.21 -9.15
CA GLN A 41 6.75 0.15 -9.18
C GLN A 41 5.23 0.17 -9.05
N LEU A 42 4.53 -0.84 -9.58
CA LEU A 42 3.07 -0.93 -9.55
C LEU A 42 2.64 -2.21 -8.83
N LEU A 43 1.90 -2.07 -7.74
CA LEU A 43 1.34 -3.20 -7.00
C LEU A 43 -0.18 -3.05 -6.84
N TYR A 44 -0.92 -3.89 -7.57
CA TYR A 44 -2.37 -3.85 -7.61
C TYR A 44 -2.94 -5.18 -7.10
N VAL A 45 -3.47 -5.19 -5.88
CA VAL A 45 -4.01 -6.41 -5.23
C VAL A 45 -5.40 -6.19 -4.64
N GLY A 46 -6.07 -5.09 -5.00
CA GLY A 46 -7.40 -4.76 -4.48
C GLY A 46 -8.48 -5.78 -4.85
N TYR A 47 -9.62 -5.67 -4.17
CA TYR A 47 -10.81 -6.53 -4.30
C TYR A 47 -10.53 -8.00 -4.00
N ASN A 48 -9.51 -8.27 -3.18
CA ASN A 48 -9.30 -9.57 -2.57
C ASN A 48 -9.77 -9.51 -1.12
N TYR A 49 -11.09 -9.58 -0.93
CA TYR A 49 -11.76 -9.32 0.36
C TYR A 49 -11.37 -10.25 1.51
N ASN A 50 -10.68 -11.36 1.25
CA ASN A 50 -10.18 -12.30 2.26
C ASN A 50 -8.65 -12.28 2.38
N LEU A 51 -7.99 -11.31 1.75
CA LEU A 51 -6.55 -11.11 1.79
C LEU A 51 -6.20 -10.19 2.97
N THR A 52 -5.35 -10.68 3.86
CA THR A 52 -4.81 -9.93 5.00
C THR A 52 -3.35 -9.59 4.75
N GLY A 53 -2.81 -8.65 5.54
CA GLY A 53 -1.40 -8.27 5.42
C GLY A 53 -1.09 -7.00 6.19
N SER A 54 0.18 -6.62 6.17
CA SER A 54 0.67 -5.35 6.71
C SER A 54 1.70 -4.78 5.74
N LEU A 55 1.75 -3.46 5.61
CA LEU A 55 2.76 -2.81 4.79
C LEU A 55 4.07 -2.69 5.59
N PRO A 56 5.21 -3.18 5.05
CA PRO A 56 6.52 -2.99 5.69
C PRO A 56 7.02 -1.56 5.48
N THR A 57 8.14 -1.22 6.12
CA THR A 57 8.78 0.09 5.96
C THR A 57 9.53 0.23 4.63
N ASN A 58 9.83 -0.83 3.89
CA ASN A 58 10.60 -0.71 2.65
C ASN A 58 9.69 -0.70 1.41
N LEU A 59 9.28 0.50 0.96
CA LEU A 59 8.38 0.70 -0.19
C LEU A 59 8.92 1.71 -1.22
N LYS A 60 10.24 1.96 -1.21
CA LYS A 60 10.86 3.10 -1.91
C LYS A 60 10.76 3.07 -3.43
N SER A 61 10.53 1.89 -4.03
CA SER A 61 10.38 1.72 -5.47
C SER A 61 8.94 1.93 -5.95
N LEU A 62 7.95 1.86 -5.06
CA LEU A 62 6.54 1.91 -5.43
C LEU A 62 6.12 3.32 -5.84
N LYS A 63 5.49 3.39 -7.00
CA LYS A 63 4.84 4.58 -7.56
C LYS A 63 3.33 4.47 -7.44
N GLU A 64 2.79 3.27 -7.60
CA GLU A 64 1.36 3.02 -7.53
C GLU A 64 1.06 1.84 -6.61
N LEU A 65 0.22 2.08 -5.61
CA LEU A 65 -0.21 1.08 -4.65
C LEU A 65 -1.74 1.05 -4.57
N TYR A 66 -2.31 -0.09 -4.95
CA TYR A 66 -3.75 -0.32 -4.97
C TYR A 66 -4.12 -1.52 -4.09
N LEU A 67 -4.60 -1.23 -2.88
CA LEU A 67 -5.02 -2.21 -1.87
C LEU A 67 -6.53 -2.15 -1.56
N ARG A 68 -7.32 -1.43 -2.36
CA ARG A 68 -8.74 -1.20 -2.06
C ARG A 68 -9.50 -2.51 -1.81
N GLY A 69 -10.32 -2.57 -0.76
CA GLY A 69 -11.21 -3.71 -0.52
C GLY A 69 -10.47 -4.99 -0.15
N CYS A 70 -9.50 -4.87 0.76
CA CYS A 70 -8.77 -5.97 1.37
C CYS A 70 -8.89 -5.87 2.91
N ASN A 71 -8.23 -6.75 3.65
CA ASN A 71 -8.16 -6.71 5.12
C ASN A 71 -6.75 -6.37 5.61
N PHE A 72 -6.05 -5.44 4.95
CA PHE A 72 -4.74 -5.01 5.41
C PHE A 72 -4.85 -4.22 6.71
N ILE A 73 -3.87 -4.41 7.59
CA ILE A 73 -3.77 -3.75 8.89
C ILE A 73 -2.49 -2.91 8.97
N GLY A 74 -2.48 -2.00 9.93
CA GLY A 74 -1.31 -1.21 10.30
C GLY A 74 -1.74 -0.09 11.22
N SER A 75 -1.32 -0.14 12.49
CA SER A 75 -1.44 0.97 13.42
C SER A 75 -0.21 1.85 13.29
N TYR A 76 -0.39 3.17 13.31
CA TYR A 76 0.69 4.15 13.17
C TYR A 76 1.49 3.90 11.87
N PRO A 77 1.06 4.44 10.73
CA PRO A 77 1.50 4.03 9.39
C PRO A 77 2.99 4.36 9.11
N THR A 78 3.89 3.56 9.69
CA THR A 78 5.37 3.64 9.60
C THR A 78 5.89 3.41 8.19
N PHE A 79 5.05 2.92 7.29
CA PHE A 79 5.37 2.75 5.88
C PHE A 79 5.35 4.07 5.10
N LEU A 80 4.60 5.08 5.53
CA LEU A 80 4.42 6.34 4.79
C LEU A 80 5.72 7.11 4.54
N PRO A 81 6.67 7.25 5.49
CA PRO A 81 7.96 7.91 5.22
C PRO A 81 8.77 7.30 4.07
N ASN A 82 8.46 6.07 3.66
CA ASN A 82 9.19 5.36 2.62
C ASN A 82 8.45 5.33 1.28
N LEU A 83 7.24 5.89 1.19
CA LEU A 83 6.50 6.08 -0.05
C LEU A 83 7.02 7.30 -0.82
N THR A 84 8.33 7.43 -1.01
CA THR A 84 8.97 8.63 -1.55
C THR A 84 8.72 8.88 -3.04
N GLN A 85 8.28 7.85 -3.78
CA GLN A 85 7.97 7.94 -5.22
C GLN A 85 6.48 7.77 -5.51
N ILE A 86 5.62 7.69 -4.48
CA ILE A 86 4.21 7.37 -4.67
C ILE A 86 3.49 8.52 -5.39
N THR A 87 2.79 8.18 -6.46
CA THR A 87 1.93 9.10 -7.22
C THR A 87 0.46 8.66 -7.15
N PHE A 88 0.19 7.39 -6.86
CA PHE A 88 -1.14 6.83 -6.74
C PHE A 88 -1.25 5.93 -5.49
N LEU A 89 -2.09 6.33 -4.53
CA LEU A 89 -2.29 5.58 -3.28
C LEU A 89 -3.78 5.32 -3.01
N ALA A 90 -4.22 4.07 -3.21
CA ALA A 90 -5.59 3.63 -2.90
C ALA A 90 -5.58 2.56 -1.81
N LEU A 91 -5.90 2.97 -0.58
CA LEU A 91 -5.95 2.11 0.61
C LEU A 91 -7.38 1.89 1.11
N SER A 92 -8.40 2.34 0.37
CA SER A 92 -9.76 2.37 0.88
C SER A 92 -10.36 1.01 1.22
N ASN A 93 -11.26 0.98 2.21
CA ASN A 93 -11.89 -0.24 2.70
C ASN A 93 -10.84 -1.28 3.13
N ASN A 94 -10.04 -0.91 4.13
CA ASN A 94 -9.08 -1.77 4.83
C ASN A 94 -9.20 -1.51 6.34
N ASN A 95 -8.31 -2.09 7.13
CA ASN A 95 -8.28 -1.97 8.58
C ASN A 95 -7.07 -1.16 9.09
N PHE A 96 -6.54 -0.23 8.27
CA PHE A 96 -5.48 0.66 8.72
C PHE A 96 -5.99 1.63 9.78
N GLY A 97 -5.15 2.02 10.73
CA GLY A 97 -5.58 2.94 11.79
C GLY A 97 -4.45 3.68 12.50
N GLY A 98 -4.83 4.42 13.53
CA GLY A 98 -3.95 5.39 14.19
C GLY A 98 -3.93 6.73 13.46
N GLN A 99 -3.12 7.66 13.97
CA GLN A 99 -3.02 9.00 13.39
C GLN A 99 -2.32 8.93 12.03
N PHE A 100 -2.93 9.51 11.00
CA PHE A 100 -2.31 9.59 9.67
C PHE A 100 -1.29 10.73 9.63
N PRO A 101 0.01 10.47 9.41
CA PRO A 101 1.05 11.47 9.36
C PRO A 101 1.16 12.08 7.95
N TRP A 102 0.30 13.07 7.69
CA TRP A 102 0.17 13.76 6.39
C TRP A 102 1.49 14.32 5.85
N SER A 103 2.41 14.72 6.72
CA SER A 103 3.71 15.33 6.36
C SER A 103 4.65 14.42 5.57
N PHE A 104 4.40 13.11 5.51
CA PHE A 104 5.24 12.19 4.73
C PHE A 104 4.78 11.99 3.29
N LEU A 105 3.59 12.47 2.92
CA LEU A 105 3.14 12.44 1.55
C LEU A 105 3.62 13.69 0.82
N ASN A 106 4.29 13.50 -0.31
CA ASN A 106 4.59 14.60 -1.22
C ASN A 106 3.37 14.86 -2.12
N PHE A 107 2.57 15.87 -1.74
CA PHE A 107 1.38 16.26 -2.49
C PHE A 107 1.67 16.95 -3.84
N GLU A 108 2.91 17.36 -4.12
CA GLU A 108 3.27 17.93 -5.42
C GLU A 108 3.29 16.86 -6.54
N VAL A 109 3.59 15.61 -6.18
CA VAL A 109 3.67 14.49 -7.12
C VAL A 109 2.50 13.51 -7.00
N LEU A 110 1.74 13.59 -5.89
CA LEU A 110 0.61 12.70 -5.64
C LEU A 110 -0.59 13.10 -6.52
N THR A 111 -1.00 12.19 -7.39
CA THR A 111 -2.12 12.39 -8.34
C THR A 111 -3.43 11.77 -7.86
N TYR A 112 -3.36 10.79 -6.95
CA TYR A 112 -4.54 10.12 -6.40
C TYR A 112 -4.31 9.66 -4.97
N LEU A 113 -5.26 9.97 -4.10
CA LEU A 113 -5.28 9.52 -2.71
C LEU A 113 -6.70 9.09 -2.31
N ASP A 114 -6.84 7.83 -1.90
CA ASP A 114 -8.08 7.32 -1.30
C ASP A 114 -7.77 6.50 -0.05
N LEU A 115 -8.15 7.06 1.10
CA LEU A 115 -7.97 6.47 2.43
C LEU A 115 -9.31 6.09 3.08
N SER A 116 -10.43 6.26 2.36
CA SER A 116 -11.79 6.09 2.89
C SER A 116 -12.06 4.68 3.43
N GLY A 117 -12.95 4.53 4.41
CA GLY A 117 -13.27 3.21 4.95
C GLY A 117 -12.09 2.52 5.65
N ASN A 118 -11.26 3.30 6.35
CA ASN A 118 -10.25 2.81 7.28
C ASN A 118 -10.54 3.35 8.69
N ASN A 119 -9.76 2.92 9.68
CA ASN A 119 -9.82 3.35 11.08
C ASN A 119 -8.79 4.45 11.41
N PHE A 120 -8.43 5.29 10.42
CA PHE A 120 -7.54 6.42 10.66
C PHE A 120 -8.22 7.45 11.56
N ILE A 121 -7.43 8.05 12.46
CA ILE A 121 -7.88 9.07 13.40
C ILE A 121 -7.03 10.34 13.26
N GLY A 122 -7.46 11.41 13.93
CA GLY A 122 -6.78 12.70 13.90
C GLY A 122 -7.36 13.65 12.86
N GLN A 123 -6.94 14.91 12.95
CA GLN A 123 -7.34 15.95 12.02
C GLN A 123 -6.43 15.95 10.79
N LEU A 124 -6.97 16.36 9.65
CA LEU A 124 -6.19 16.80 8.49
C LEU A 124 -5.53 18.14 8.87
N LEU A 125 -4.51 18.10 9.73
CA LEU A 125 -3.82 19.30 10.19
C LEU A 125 -2.85 19.78 9.11
N GLU A 126 -3.02 21.06 8.80
CA GLU A 126 -2.33 21.89 7.82
C GLU A 126 -1.07 21.26 7.23
N ILE A 127 -1.20 20.83 5.98
CA ILE A 127 -0.08 20.89 5.04
C ILE A 127 0.36 22.35 5.07
N THR A 128 1.31 22.70 5.94
CA THR A 128 1.95 24.01 5.89
C THR A 128 2.61 24.03 4.53
N THR A 129 1.95 24.70 3.59
CA THR A 129 2.43 24.94 2.24
C THR A 129 3.77 25.65 2.37
N ASN A 130 4.86 24.90 2.27
CA ASN A 130 6.10 25.45 1.71
C ASN A 130 5.97 25.46 0.19
N LEU A 131 4.86 26.04 -0.31
CA LEU A 131 4.78 26.56 -1.66
C LEU A 131 5.55 27.90 -1.61
N THR A 132 6.87 27.81 -1.71
CA THR A 132 7.72 28.94 -2.11
C THR A 132 7.81 28.99 -3.62
#